data_AF-A0A144MXM1-F1
#
_entry.id   AF-A0A144MXM1-F1
#
_cell.length_a   1.000
_cell.length_b   1.000
_cell.length_c   1.000
_cell.angle_alpha   90.00
_cell.angle_beta   90.00
_cell.angle_gamma   90.00
#
_symmetry.space_group_name_H-M   'P 1'
#
loop_
_entity.id
_entity.type
_entity.pdbx_description
1 polymer ?
#
loop_
_entity_poly.entity_id
_entity_poly.type
_entity_poly.pdbx_seq_one_letter_code
_entity_poly.pdbx_strand_id
1 'polypeptide(L)'
;MSSLINSAMSGLSAAQSALNTVSNNISSYNVAGYTRQTTVLGASNSTLTGGGWVGNGVYVSGVQREYDAFITNQLRAAQTQSSGLTTRYQQMSKIDDVLSDTTNSLSTTLQDFFKSLQTLVSNAEDPAARQTVLGKASGLVNQFKTTDQYLRDQDTQVNTAISSSVSQINNYATQIANLNDQISRLTGVGAGASPNDLLDQRDQLVTELNKIVGVEVSVQDSGTFNISLGNGYSLVQGSKASQLAAVKSSADPARTTIAYVDDVAGNIEIPEKFITTGSLGGLLSFRNEDLDKARNSLNQMALAFADAMNTQHEAGFDANGDAGGKLFNFGSPAVLSNSKNGGSAVVTASVTDSKQVQATDYKLQFNGTDWTVTRTSDKTSFTMSPDASGNLSFDGLNVNVSGTANTKDSFTVKPVSNVIMNMDLAISDESKLAMASVQNGGESDNRNGQKLLDLQNGKVVGGNKTFNDAYASLVSTVGSSTASLKVSSQTKANVETQLIKQQQTISGVNLDEEYGNLQRYQQYYLANAQVLQTASTLFDAIINIR
;
A
#
# COMPACT_ATOMS: atom_id res chain seq x y z
N MET A 1 -10.61 1.86 -69.76
CA MET A 1 -11.87 1.36 -69.16
C MET A 1 -11.61 0.43 -67.98
N SER A 2 -10.88 -0.68 -68.15
CA SER A 2 -10.54 -1.61 -67.04
C SER A 2 -9.82 -0.95 -65.85
N SER A 3 -8.83 -0.08 -66.10
CA SER A 3 -8.11 0.66 -65.04
C SER A 3 -9.00 1.64 -64.26
N LEU A 4 -9.98 2.29 -64.92
CA LEU A 4 -10.91 3.22 -64.28
C LEU A 4 -11.91 2.48 -63.36
N ILE A 5 -12.47 1.37 -63.85
CA ILE A 5 -13.41 0.52 -63.09
C ILE A 5 -12.70 -0.10 -61.88
N ASN A 6 -11.49 -0.63 -62.06
CA ASN A 6 -10.71 -1.21 -60.96
C ASN A 6 -10.37 -0.17 -59.90
N SER A 7 -9.94 1.04 -60.31
CA SER A 7 -9.66 2.13 -59.38
C SER A 7 -10.90 2.54 -58.58
N ALA A 8 -12.05 2.75 -59.26
CA ALA A 8 -13.29 3.13 -58.61
C ALA A 8 -13.85 2.02 -57.68
N MET A 9 -13.74 0.75 -58.06
CA MET A 9 -14.13 -0.39 -57.22
C MET A 9 -13.26 -0.48 -55.96
N SER A 10 -11.94 -0.30 -56.12
CA SER A 10 -10.99 -0.29 -55.00
C SER A 10 -11.24 0.90 -54.06
N GLY A 11 -11.56 2.08 -54.59
CA GLY A 11 -11.93 3.27 -53.81
C GLY A 11 -13.25 3.10 -53.07
N LEU A 12 -14.24 2.43 -53.66
CA LEU A 12 -15.51 2.11 -53.00
C LEU A 12 -15.29 1.20 -51.78
N SER A 13 -14.50 0.13 -51.93
CA SER A 13 -14.17 -0.80 -50.84
C SER A 13 -13.38 -0.11 -49.71
N ALA A 14 -12.44 0.77 -50.07
CA ALA A 14 -11.70 1.59 -49.11
C ALA A 14 -12.63 2.54 -48.34
N ALA A 15 -13.55 3.22 -49.02
CA ALA A 15 -14.53 4.09 -48.39
C ALA A 15 -15.46 3.32 -47.43
N GLN A 16 -15.92 2.13 -47.82
CA GLN A 16 -16.75 1.28 -46.97
C GLN A 16 -16.01 0.83 -45.70
N SER A 17 -14.74 0.44 -45.84
CA SER A 17 -13.91 0.06 -44.68
C SER A 17 -13.70 1.24 -43.73
N ALA A 18 -13.46 2.42 -44.28
CA ALA A 18 -13.33 3.65 -43.50
C ALA A 18 -14.63 4.05 -42.79
N LEU A 19 -15.78 3.91 -43.45
CA LEU A 19 -17.10 4.11 -42.82
C LEU A 19 -17.34 3.14 -41.67
N ASN A 20 -16.96 1.86 -41.82
CA ASN A 20 -17.09 0.87 -40.77
C ASN A 20 -16.20 1.22 -39.55
N THR A 21 -14.96 1.66 -39.77
CA THR A 21 -14.07 2.08 -38.69
C THR A 21 -14.63 3.29 -37.93
N VAL A 22 -15.10 4.32 -38.63
CA VAL A 22 -15.73 5.49 -38.01
C VAL A 22 -17.00 5.11 -37.25
N SER A 23 -17.84 4.25 -37.83
CA SER A 23 -19.04 3.74 -37.16
C SER A 23 -18.67 2.99 -35.87
N ASN A 24 -17.63 2.17 -35.90
CA ASN A 24 -17.13 1.45 -34.74
C ASN A 24 -16.65 2.42 -33.64
N ASN A 25 -15.85 3.42 -34.00
CA ASN A 25 -15.40 4.47 -33.08
C ASN A 25 -16.57 5.18 -32.40
N ILE A 26 -17.57 5.62 -33.18
CA ILE A 26 -18.75 6.31 -32.66
C ILE A 26 -19.52 5.39 -31.71
N SER A 27 -19.74 4.14 -32.09
CA SER A 27 -20.48 3.18 -31.23
C SER A 27 -19.73 2.83 -29.94
N SER A 28 -18.40 2.91 -29.97
CA SER A 28 -17.52 2.52 -28.85
C SER A 28 -17.02 3.71 -28.02
N TYR A 29 -17.47 4.94 -28.29
CA TYR A 29 -16.90 6.15 -27.66
C TYR A 29 -16.98 6.16 -26.11
N ASN A 30 -17.98 5.48 -25.54
CA ASN A 30 -18.19 5.35 -24.09
C ASN A 30 -17.57 4.07 -23.49
N VAL A 31 -16.95 3.22 -24.30
CA VAL A 31 -16.32 1.99 -23.82
C VAL A 31 -14.98 2.36 -23.18
N ALA A 32 -14.85 2.08 -21.87
CA ALA A 32 -13.61 2.35 -21.15
C ALA A 32 -12.44 1.56 -21.73
N GLY A 33 -11.31 2.25 -21.95
CA GLY A 33 -10.10 1.65 -22.53
C GLY A 33 -10.13 1.49 -24.06
N TYR A 34 -11.21 1.89 -24.74
CA TYR A 34 -11.27 1.89 -26.20
C TYR A 34 -10.28 2.91 -26.79
N THR A 35 -9.47 2.46 -27.75
CA THR A 35 -8.57 3.34 -28.49
C THR A 35 -9.15 3.64 -29.85
N ARG A 36 -9.22 4.92 -30.22
CA ARG A 36 -9.66 5.38 -31.55
C ARG A 36 -8.91 4.62 -32.64
N GLN A 37 -9.65 4.16 -33.63
CA GLN A 37 -9.13 3.39 -34.75
C GLN A 37 -9.15 4.21 -36.04
N THR A 38 -8.13 4.04 -36.88
CA THR A 38 -8.05 4.68 -38.21
C THR A 38 -7.79 3.63 -39.28
N THR A 39 -8.52 3.73 -40.40
CA THR A 39 -8.28 2.90 -41.59
C THR A 39 -7.05 3.41 -42.33
N VAL A 40 -6.06 2.55 -42.54
CA VAL A 40 -4.85 2.87 -43.29
C VAL A 40 -5.04 2.48 -44.75
N LEU A 41 -4.93 3.45 -45.64
CA LEU A 41 -5.06 3.28 -47.08
C LEU A 41 -3.68 3.36 -47.75
N GLY A 42 -3.39 2.41 -48.64
CA GLY A 42 -2.18 2.38 -49.45
C GLY A 42 -2.51 2.55 -50.93
N ALA A 43 -1.67 3.26 -51.68
CA ALA A 43 -1.82 3.32 -53.13
C ALA A 43 -1.38 2.00 -53.76
N SER A 44 -2.22 1.41 -54.61
CA SER A 44 -1.88 0.20 -55.35
C SER A 44 -0.77 0.49 -56.35
N ASN A 45 0.21 -0.42 -56.46
CA ASN A 45 1.34 -0.29 -57.40
C ASN A 45 0.85 0.04 -58.81
N SER A 46 1.46 1.03 -59.46
CA SER A 46 1.10 1.43 -60.83
C SER A 46 1.47 0.37 -61.87
N THR A 47 0.69 0.27 -62.95
CA THR A 47 1.00 -0.60 -64.10
C THR A 47 1.70 0.21 -65.20
N LEU A 48 2.80 -0.29 -65.76
CA LEU A 48 3.44 0.32 -66.92
C LEU A 48 2.65 -0.03 -68.19
N THR A 49 2.21 1.00 -68.90
CA THR A 49 1.55 0.89 -70.21
C THR A 49 2.40 1.57 -71.29
N GLY A 50 2.08 1.36 -72.58
CA GLY A 50 2.82 1.97 -73.70
C GLY A 50 2.86 3.50 -73.71
N GLY A 51 2.08 4.16 -72.84
CA GLY A 51 2.08 5.63 -72.63
C GLY A 51 2.53 6.10 -71.24
N GLY A 52 3.08 5.21 -70.39
CA GLY A 52 3.55 5.56 -69.05
C GLY A 52 2.92 4.74 -67.91
N TRP A 53 3.24 5.12 -66.67
CA TRP A 53 2.71 4.48 -65.46
C TRP A 53 1.29 4.94 -65.18
N VAL A 54 0.37 3.99 -65.02
CA VAL A 54 -1.04 4.25 -64.68
C VAL A 54 -1.32 3.67 -63.29
N GLY A 55 -1.85 4.49 -62.39
CA GLY A 55 -2.21 4.06 -61.03
C GLY A 55 -3.34 3.03 -61.01
N ASN A 56 -3.28 2.11 -60.05
CA ASN A 56 -4.25 1.01 -59.91
C ASN A 56 -5.26 1.22 -58.77
N GLY A 57 -5.44 2.47 -58.32
CA GLY A 57 -6.35 2.80 -57.22
C GLY A 57 -5.70 2.62 -55.85
N VAL A 58 -6.50 2.20 -54.87
CA VAL A 58 -6.15 2.16 -53.45
C VAL A 58 -6.49 0.80 -52.85
N TYR A 59 -5.79 0.38 -51.82
CA TYR A 59 -6.15 -0.80 -51.02
C TYR A 59 -6.16 -0.45 -49.53
N VAL A 60 -6.92 -1.22 -48.76
CA VAL A 60 -6.93 -1.10 -47.30
C VAL A 60 -5.77 -1.93 -46.75
N SER A 61 -4.78 -1.25 -46.19
CA SER A 61 -3.64 -1.93 -45.54
C SER A 61 -4.05 -2.53 -44.19
N GLY A 62 -5.05 -1.96 -43.52
CA GLY A 62 -5.57 -2.43 -42.25
C GLY A 62 -6.28 -1.34 -41.45
N VAL A 63 -6.69 -1.67 -40.23
CA VAL A 63 -7.22 -0.74 -39.24
C VAL A 63 -6.26 -0.72 -38.06
N GLN A 64 -5.76 0.47 -37.71
CA GLN A 64 -4.76 0.64 -36.65
C GLN A 64 -5.31 1.49 -35.51
N ARG A 65 -4.81 1.27 -34.30
CA ARG A 65 -5.09 2.07 -33.10
C ARG A 65 -4.26 3.35 -33.12
N GLU A 66 -4.87 4.48 -32.81
CA GLU A 66 -4.17 5.74 -32.54
C GLU A 66 -3.56 5.68 -31.13
N TYR A 67 -2.33 5.20 -31.02
CA TYR A 67 -1.70 4.86 -29.74
C TYR A 67 -0.33 5.53 -29.57
N ASP A 68 -0.15 6.24 -28.45
CA ASP A 68 1.14 6.80 -28.04
C ASP A 68 1.73 6.01 -26.87
N ALA A 69 2.84 5.32 -27.13
CA ALA A 69 3.52 4.49 -26.14
C ALA A 69 4.17 5.31 -25.02
N PHE A 70 4.67 6.52 -25.33
CA PHE A 70 5.32 7.38 -24.36
C PHE A 70 4.32 7.92 -23.34
N ILE A 71 3.20 8.48 -23.82
CA ILE A 71 2.12 8.98 -22.97
C ILE A 71 1.51 7.84 -22.14
N THR A 72 1.33 6.65 -22.72
CA THR A 72 0.81 5.49 -21.99
C THR A 72 1.75 5.06 -20.85
N ASN A 73 3.06 5.01 -21.09
CA ASN A 73 4.03 4.67 -20.05
C ASN A 73 4.09 5.75 -18.95
N GLN A 74 4.03 7.03 -19.33
CA GLN A 74 3.98 8.12 -18.37
C GLN A 74 2.70 8.08 -17.53
N LEU A 75 1.56 7.78 -18.15
CA LEU A 75 0.28 7.59 -17.46
C LEU A 75 0.33 6.44 -16.46
N ARG A 76 0.85 5.26 -16.88
CA ARG A 76 1.02 4.11 -15.98
C ARG A 76 1.89 4.46 -14.77
N ALA A 77 3.01 5.15 -14.97
CA ALA A 77 3.88 5.58 -13.87
C ALA A 77 3.15 6.54 -12.89
N ALA A 78 2.37 7.50 -13.41
CA ALA A 78 1.57 8.40 -12.58
C ALA A 78 0.46 7.67 -11.82
N GLN A 79 -0.26 6.75 -12.47
CA GLN A 79 -1.35 5.97 -11.89
C GLN A 79 -0.89 5.08 -10.73
N THR A 80 0.23 4.37 -10.88
CA THR A 80 0.75 3.50 -9.82
C THR A 80 1.20 4.31 -8.60
N GLN A 81 1.79 5.49 -8.81
CA GLN A 81 2.18 6.38 -7.73
C GLN A 81 0.96 7.02 -7.04
N SER A 82 -0.01 7.48 -7.83
CA SER A 82 -1.29 8.03 -7.37
C SER A 82 -2.06 7.02 -6.51
N SER A 83 -2.13 5.76 -6.97
CA SER A 83 -2.77 4.65 -6.24
C SER A 83 -2.11 4.40 -4.89
N GLY A 84 -0.78 4.30 -4.85
CA GLY A 84 -0.06 4.06 -3.60
C GLY A 84 -0.23 5.18 -2.57
N LEU A 85 -0.12 6.45 -2.98
CA LEU A 85 -0.32 7.59 -2.09
C LEU A 85 -1.76 7.71 -1.61
N THR A 86 -2.71 7.48 -2.49
CA THR A 86 -4.14 7.52 -2.15
C THR A 86 -4.50 6.43 -1.15
N THR A 87 -4.01 5.20 -1.36
CA THR A 87 -4.21 4.10 -0.41
C THR A 87 -3.56 4.41 0.94
N ARG A 88 -2.30 4.90 0.97
CA ARG A 88 -1.62 5.25 2.23
C ARG A 88 -2.36 6.38 2.96
N TYR A 89 -2.78 7.44 2.24
CA TYR A 89 -3.60 8.53 2.79
C TYR A 89 -4.90 8.01 3.43
N GLN A 90 -5.66 7.18 2.72
CA GLN A 90 -6.93 6.64 3.20
C GLN A 90 -6.78 5.78 4.45
N GLN A 91 -5.68 5.03 4.60
CA GLN A 91 -5.45 4.30 5.85
C GLN A 91 -4.97 5.22 6.97
N MET A 92 -4.14 6.20 6.65
CA MET A 92 -3.63 7.15 7.64
C MET A 92 -4.73 8.08 8.19
N SER A 93 -5.67 8.50 7.34
CA SER A 93 -6.81 9.33 7.76
C SER A 93 -7.69 8.62 8.80
N LYS A 94 -7.84 7.29 8.70
CA LYS A 94 -8.56 6.50 9.72
C LYS A 94 -7.90 6.57 11.09
N ILE A 95 -6.56 6.52 11.14
CA ILE A 95 -5.82 6.68 12.40
C ILE A 95 -6.00 8.12 12.92
N ASP A 96 -5.89 9.11 12.04
CA ASP A 96 -6.05 10.53 12.38
C ASP A 96 -7.43 10.82 12.97
N ASP A 97 -8.50 10.30 12.36
CA ASP A 97 -9.88 10.47 12.83
C ASP A 97 -10.07 9.94 14.27
N VAL A 98 -9.46 8.81 14.61
CA VAL A 98 -9.56 8.24 15.97
C VAL A 98 -8.70 9.00 16.97
N LEU A 99 -7.51 9.44 16.59
CA LEU A 99 -6.60 10.12 17.50
C LEU A 99 -6.94 11.60 17.72
N SER A 100 -7.63 12.22 16.76
CA SER A 100 -8.06 13.62 16.81
C SER A 100 -9.40 13.84 17.52
N ASP A 101 -10.14 12.78 17.89
CA ASP A 101 -11.36 12.91 18.70
C ASP A 101 -11.03 13.57 20.05
N THR A 102 -11.69 14.70 20.32
CA THR A 102 -11.51 15.49 21.54
C THR A 102 -12.42 15.05 22.69
N THR A 103 -13.42 14.22 22.43
CA THR A 103 -14.45 13.85 23.41
C THR A 103 -13.97 12.70 24.29
N ASN A 104 -13.54 11.60 23.66
CA ASN A 104 -13.04 10.41 24.34
C ASN A 104 -11.55 10.21 24.05
N SER A 105 -10.77 11.27 24.21
CA SER A 105 -9.32 11.23 23.97
C SER A 105 -8.57 10.60 25.15
N LEU A 106 -7.39 10.06 24.86
CA LEU A 106 -6.49 9.59 25.91
C LEU A 106 -5.96 10.74 26.78
N SER A 107 -5.77 11.93 26.19
CA SER A 107 -5.35 13.13 26.92
C SER A 107 -6.37 13.56 27.98
N THR A 108 -7.65 13.63 27.61
CA THR A 108 -8.74 13.99 28.54
C THR A 108 -8.88 12.94 29.65
N THR A 109 -8.79 11.65 29.31
CA THR A 109 -8.87 10.56 30.29
C THR A 109 -7.68 10.56 31.27
N LEU A 110 -6.48 10.87 30.77
CA LEU A 110 -5.28 11.01 31.59
C LEU A 110 -5.35 12.23 32.52
N GLN A 111 -5.86 13.36 32.03
CA GLN A 111 -6.09 14.55 32.85
C GLN A 111 -7.11 14.28 33.97
N ASP A 112 -8.19 13.57 33.65
CA ASP A 112 -9.21 13.15 34.61
C ASP A 112 -8.63 12.26 35.71
N PHE A 113 -7.75 11.32 35.34
CA PHE A 113 -7.03 10.48 36.31
C PHE A 113 -6.19 11.33 37.26
N PHE A 114 -5.30 12.19 36.75
CA PHE A 114 -4.46 13.03 37.61
C PHE A 114 -5.26 14.04 38.44
N LYS A 115 -6.37 14.58 37.91
CA LYS A 115 -7.28 15.44 38.68
C LYS A 115 -7.92 14.68 39.83
N SER A 116 -8.35 13.43 39.61
CA SER A 116 -8.88 12.59 40.70
C SER A 116 -7.81 12.27 41.75
N LEU A 117 -6.57 12.03 41.31
CA LEU A 117 -5.43 11.81 42.20
C LEU A 117 -5.12 13.07 43.02
N GLN A 118 -5.18 14.26 42.43
CA GLN A 118 -5.01 15.53 43.14
C GLN A 118 -6.08 15.75 44.22
N THR A 119 -7.33 15.39 43.94
CA THR A 119 -8.41 15.40 44.95
C THR A 119 -8.08 14.44 46.09
N LEU A 120 -7.61 13.23 45.76
CA LEU A 120 -7.21 12.25 46.76
C LEU A 120 -5.99 12.69 47.58
N VAL A 121 -5.02 13.36 46.97
CA VAL A 121 -3.88 13.95 47.71
C VAL A 121 -4.37 14.96 48.74
N SER A 122 -5.37 15.76 48.41
CA SER A 122 -5.95 16.73 49.38
C SER A 122 -6.66 16.05 50.55
N ASN A 123 -7.24 14.85 50.34
CA ASN A 123 -8.06 14.11 51.31
C ASN A 123 -7.70 12.61 51.31
N ALA A 124 -6.48 12.25 51.70
CA ALA A 124 -5.96 10.88 51.53
C ALA A 124 -6.68 9.82 52.37
N GLU A 125 -7.41 10.21 53.41
CA GLU A 125 -8.19 9.32 54.28
C GLU A 125 -9.61 9.03 53.75
N ASP A 126 -10.07 9.67 52.68
CA ASP A 126 -11.44 9.49 52.16
C ASP A 126 -11.58 8.25 51.24
N PRO A 127 -12.32 7.20 51.66
CA PRO A 127 -12.50 6.00 50.84
C PRO A 127 -13.23 6.28 49.52
N ALA A 128 -14.11 7.27 49.46
CA ALA A 128 -14.83 7.62 48.24
C ALA A 128 -13.88 8.27 47.21
N ALA A 129 -12.95 9.09 47.66
CA ALA A 129 -11.90 9.66 46.81
C ALA A 129 -10.96 8.56 46.27
N ARG A 130 -10.57 7.61 47.11
CA ARG A 130 -9.76 6.44 46.73
C ARG A 130 -10.45 5.59 45.68
N GLN A 131 -11.72 5.25 45.89
CA GLN A 131 -12.52 4.51 44.92
C GLN A 131 -12.67 5.27 43.59
N THR A 132 -12.77 6.59 43.63
CA THR A 132 -12.84 7.43 42.43
C THR A 132 -11.56 7.35 41.60
N VAL A 133 -10.38 7.37 42.26
CA VAL A 133 -9.08 7.21 41.58
C VAL A 133 -8.99 5.85 40.88
N LEU A 134 -9.40 4.76 41.54
CA LEU A 134 -9.43 3.43 40.92
C LEU A 134 -10.38 3.37 39.71
N GLY A 135 -11.54 4.00 39.81
CA GLY A 135 -12.49 4.12 38.69
C GLY A 135 -11.89 4.87 37.49
N LYS A 136 -11.19 5.98 37.73
CA LYS A 136 -10.50 6.74 36.68
C LYS A 136 -9.28 6.00 36.11
N ALA A 137 -8.55 5.26 36.94
CA ALA A 137 -7.45 4.40 36.49
C ALA A 137 -7.94 3.29 35.56
N SER A 138 -9.04 2.62 35.92
CA SER A 138 -9.70 1.61 35.07
C SER A 138 -10.20 2.22 33.74
N GLY A 139 -10.81 3.39 33.78
CA GLY A 139 -11.21 4.14 32.58
C GLY A 139 -10.03 4.44 31.66
N LEU A 140 -8.89 4.86 32.22
CA LEU A 140 -7.66 5.13 31.47
C LEU A 140 -7.11 3.86 30.80
N VAL A 141 -7.05 2.74 31.51
CA VAL A 141 -6.63 1.45 30.93
C VAL A 141 -7.56 1.03 29.78
N ASN A 142 -8.87 1.17 29.96
CA ASN A 142 -9.84 0.84 28.91
C ASN A 142 -9.68 1.74 27.67
N GLN A 143 -9.35 3.03 27.87
CA GLN A 143 -9.08 3.93 26.76
C GLN A 143 -7.82 3.52 26.00
N PHE A 144 -6.73 3.19 26.70
CA PHE A 144 -5.52 2.62 26.07
C PHE A 144 -5.86 1.37 25.23
N LYS A 145 -6.60 0.42 25.82
CA LYS A 145 -7.01 -0.83 25.14
C LYS A 145 -7.88 -0.57 23.91
N THR A 146 -8.84 0.33 24.00
CA THR A 146 -9.73 0.66 22.89
C THR A 146 -8.95 1.24 21.71
N THR A 147 -8.03 2.19 21.98
CA THR A 147 -7.18 2.76 20.93
C THR A 147 -6.20 1.73 20.36
N ASP A 148 -5.55 0.91 21.19
CA ASP A 148 -4.63 -0.14 20.71
C ASP A 148 -5.34 -1.22 19.88
N GLN A 149 -6.54 -1.64 20.30
CA GLN A 149 -7.35 -2.61 19.57
C GLN A 149 -7.74 -2.08 18.18
N TYR A 150 -8.15 -0.81 18.08
CA TYR A 150 -8.45 -0.19 16.79
C TYR A 150 -7.24 -0.25 15.84
N LEU A 151 -6.03 0.04 16.34
CA LEU A 151 -4.81 -0.04 15.52
C LEU A 151 -4.46 -1.48 15.12
N ARG A 152 -4.74 -2.47 15.97
CA ARG A 152 -4.58 -3.90 15.63
C ARG A 152 -5.59 -4.37 14.58
N ASP A 153 -6.81 -3.86 14.64
CA ASP A 153 -7.83 -4.15 13.65
C ASP A 153 -7.43 -3.57 12.29
N GLN A 154 -6.80 -2.38 12.25
CA GLN A 154 -6.20 -1.84 11.03
C GLN A 154 -5.09 -2.75 10.48
N ASP A 155 -4.22 -3.29 11.33
CA ASP A 155 -3.17 -4.25 10.92
C ASP A 155 -3.77 -5.52 10.29
N THR A 156 -4.85 -6.03 10.89
CA THR A 156 -5.59 -7.19 10.36
C THR A 156 -6.28 -6.87 9.02
N GLN A 157 -6.84 -5.67 8.87
CA GLN A 157 -7.41 -5.20 7.61
C GLN A 157 -6.33 -5.07 6.52
N VAL A 158 -5.14 -4.58 6.86
CA VAL A 158 -3.99 -4.52 5.94
C VAL A 158 -3.59 -5.92 5.48
N ASN A 159 -3.47 -6.89 6.39
CA ASN A 159 -3.18 -8.28 6.04
C ASN A 159 -4.20 -8.88 5.05
N THR A 160 -5.48 -8.59 5.28
CA THR A 160 -6.57 -9.03 4.40
C THR A 160 -6.51 -8.34 3.03
N ALA A 161 -6.24 -7.03 3.02
CA ALA A 161 -6.10 -6.26 1.80
C ALA A 161 -4.90 -6.74 0.95
N ILE A 162 -3.76 -7.07 1.57
CA ILE A 162 -2.60 -7.65 0.88
C ILE A 162 -2.99 -8.98 0.20
N SER A 163 -3.67 -9.89 0.91
CA SER A 163 -4.13 -11.16 0.33
C SER A 163 -5.09 -10.97 -0.84
N SER A 164 -6.00 -10.00 -0.73
CA SER A 164 -6.91 -9.63 -1.81
C SER A 164 -6.15 -9.07 -3.02
N SER A 165 -5.20 -8.15 -2.79
CA SER A 165 -4.36 -7.57 -3.84
C SER A 165 -3.56 -8.65 -4.58
N VAL A 166 -2.95 -9.61 -3.87
CA VAL A 166 -2.25 -10.74 -4.50
C VAL A 166 -3.20 -11.58 -5.36
N SER A 167 -4.42 -11.85 -4.88
CA SER A 167 -5.41 -12.61 -5.65
C SER A 167 -5.84 -11.87 -6.93
N GLN A 168 -6.02 -10.55 -6.85
CA GLN A 168 -6.33 -9.72 -8.02
C GLN A 168 -5.16 -9.65 -9.01
N ILE A 169 -3.91 -9.52 -8.52
CA ILE A 169 -2.70 -9.55 -9.37
C ILE A 169 -2.64 -10.86 -10.15
N ASN A 170 -2.83 -12.00 -9.50
CA ASN A 170 -2.81 -13.31 -10.14
C ASN A 170 -3.92 -13.45 -11.19
N ASN A 171 -5.11 -12.92 -10.90
CA ASN A 171 -6.22 -12.92 -11.83
C ASN A 171 -5.90 -12.10 -13.10
N TYR A 172 -5.40 -10.87 -12.93
CA TYR A 172 -4.99 -10.02 -14.04
C TYR A 172 -3.83 -10.62 -14.84
N ALA A 173 -2.80 -11.17 -14.19
CA ALA A 173 -1.70 -11.83 -14.87
C ALA A 173 -2.18 -13.00 -15.76
N THR A 174 -3.11 -13.81 -15.24
CA THR A 174 -3.72 -14.92 -15.99
C THR A 174 -4.52 -14.44 -17.19
N GLN A 175 -5.38 -13.42 -17.01
CA GLN A 175 -6.16 -12.86 -18.11
C GLN A 175 -5.26 -12.24 -19.19
N ILE A 176 -4.20 -11.53 -18.81
CA ILE A 176 -3.24 -10.92 -19.74
C ILE A 176 -2.50 -12.01 -20.52
N ALA A 177 -2.05 -13.09 -19.87
CA ALA A 177 -1.41 -14.22 -20.54
C ALA A 177 -2.34 -14.90 -21.57
N ASN A 178 -3.62 -15.08 -21.22
CA ASN A 178 -4.63 -15.60 -22.13
C ASN A 178 -4.87 -14.67 -23.33
N LEU A 179 -4.93 -13.35 -23.10
CA LEU A 179 -5.04 -12.36 -24.18
C LEU A 179 -3.80 -12.37 -25.07
N ASN A 180 -2.59 -12.52 -24.52
CA ASN A 180 -1.37 -12.66 -25.31
C ASN A 180 -1.43 -13.87 -26.25
N ASP A 181 -1.92 -15.03 -25.78
CA ASP A 181 -2.11 -16.22 -26.63
C ASP A 181 -3.15 -15.97 -27.74
N GLN A 182 -4.31 -15.38 -27.39
CA GLN A 182 -5.37 -15.06 -28.37
C GLN A 182 -4.92 -14.06 -29.43
N ILE A 183 -4.25 -12.98 -29.01
CA ILE A 183 -3.71 -11.95 -29.91
C ILE A 183 -2.69 -12.59 -30.86
N SER A 184 -1.75 -13.37 -30.33
CA SER A 184 -0.73 -14.03 -31.15
C SER A 184 -1.35 -14.96 -32.21
N ARG A 185 -2.35 -15.77 -31.84
CA ARG A 185 -3.05 -16.66 -32.78
C ARG A 185 -3.83 -15.89 -33.85
N LEU A 186 -4.59 -14.88 -33.45
CA LEU A 186 -5.42 -14.11 -34.38
C LEU A 186 -4.59 -13.25 -35.34
N THR A 187 -3.48 -12.69 -34.87
CA THR A 187 -2.53 -11.99 -35.75
C THR A 187 -1.90 -12.96 -36.75
N GLY A 188 -1.58 -14.19 -36.35
CA GLY A 188 -1.08 -15.23 -37.26
C GLY A 188 -2.09 -15.63 -38.33
N VAL A 189 -3.36 -15.87 -37.95
CA VAL A 189 -4.43 -16.25 -38.89
C VAL A 189 -4.84 -15.08 -39.79
N GLY A 190 -4.80 -13.85 -39.27
CA GLY A 190 -5.13 -12.62 -39.99
C GLY A 190 -4.04 -12.10 -40.92
N ALA A 191 -3.04 -12.93 -41.27
CA ALA A 191 -1.90 -12.54 -42.10
C ALA A 191 -1.17 -11.27 -41.62
N GLY A 192 -1.08 -11.08 -40.29
CA GLY A 192 -0.45 -9.92 -39.66
C GLY A 192 -1.43 -8.81 -39.25
N ALA A 193 -2.73 -8.93 -39.49
CA ALA A 193 -3.72 -7.96 -39.03
C ALA A 193 -3.86 -7.97 -37.49
N SER A 194 -3.90 -6.79 -36.88
CA SER A 194 -4.00 -6.61 -35.43
C SER A 194 -5.43 -6.76 -34.92
N PRO A 195 -5.70 -7.65 -33.92
CA PRO A 195 -6.99 -7.72 -33.25
C PRO A 195 -7.12 -6.57 -32.24
N ASN A 196 -7.53 -5.39 -32.71
CA ASN A 196 -7.51 -4.14 -31.94
C ASN A 196 -8.28 -4.21 -30.61
N ASP A 197 -9.44 -4.87 -30.58
CA ASP A 197 -10.27 -4.95 -29.37
C ASP A 197 -9.58 -5.77 -28.26
N LEU A 198 -8.86 -6.84 -28.62
CA LEU A 198 -8.08 -7.63 -27.65
C LEU A 198 -6.85 -6.86 -27.16
N LEU A 199 -6.25 -6.05 -28.03
CA LEU A 199 -5.15 -5.17 -27.65
C LEU A 199 -5.62 -4.11 -26.62
N ASP A 200 -6.79 -3.51 -26.83
CA ASP A 200 -7.42 -2.58 -25.87
C ASP A 200 -7.73 -3.28 -24.53
N GLN A 201 -8.34 -4.47 -24.56
CA GLN A 201 -8.61 -5.24 -23.35
C GLN A 201 -7.33 -5.57 -22.58
N ARG A 202 -6.27 -5.97 -23.28
CA ARG A 202 -4.97 -6.27 -22.65
C ARG A 202 -4.39 -5.02 -21.99
N ASP A 203 -4.39 -3.89 -22.68
CA ASP A 203 -3.87 -2.63 -22.15
C ASP A 203 -4.67 -2.13 -20.94
N GLN A 204 -5.99 -2.34 -20.94
CA GLN A 204 -6.85 -2.03 -19.79
C GLN A 204 -6.51 -2.92 -18.58
N LEU A 205 -6.34 -4.23 -18.77
CA LEU A 205 -5.94 -5.13 -17.68
C LEU A 205 -4.56 -4.82 -17.13
N VAL A 206 -3.61 -4.44 -17.99
CA VAL A 206 -2.28 -3.96 -17.56
C VAL A 206 -2.42 -2.70 -16.71
N THR A 207 -3.31 -1.79 -17.10
CA THR A 207 -3.59 -0.56 -16.35
C THR A 207 -4.16 -0.86 -14.97
N GLU A 208 -5.15 -1.76 -14.87
CA GLU A 208 -5.73 -2.18 -13.59
C GLU A 208 -4.71 -2.92 -12.70
N LEU A 209 -3.89 -3.81 -13.28
CA LEU A 209 -2.78 -4.46 -12.58
C LEU A 209 -1.79 -3.42 -12.01
N ASN A 210 -1.43 -2.43 -12.83
CA ASN A 210 -0.44 -1.41 -12.47
C ASN A 210 -0.93 -0.44 -11.36
N LYS A 211 -2.25 -0.29 -11.17
CA LYS A 211 -2.83 0.39 -10.00
C LYS A 211 -2.59 -0.39 -8.71
N ILE A 212 -2.53 -1.72 -8.76
CA ILE A 212 -2.30 -2.56 -7.58
C ILE A 212 -0.82 -2.67 -7.24
N VAL A 213 0.02 -2.96 -8.24
CA VAL A 213 1.47 -3.10 -8.06
C VAL A 213 2.19 -2.54 -9.27
N GLY A 214 3.29 -1.82 -9.08
CA GLY A 214 4.08 -1.32 -10.20
C GLY A 214 4.63 -2.45 -11.04
N VAL A 215 4.35 -2.38 -12.34
CA VAL A 215 4.82 -3.35 -13.32
C VAL A 215 5.52 -2.65 -14.48
N GLU A 216 6.56 -3.30 -14.98
CA GLU A 216 7.23 -2.93 -16.21
C GLU A 216 6.73 -3.81 -17.35
N VAL A 217 6.40 -3.19 -18.48
CA VAL A 217 5.89 -3.87 -19.67
C VAL A 217 6.97 -3.83 -20.74
N SER A 218 7.36 -5.00 -21.23
CA SER A 218 8.22 -5.14 -22.40
C SER A 218 7.48 -5.91 -23.50
N VAL A 219 7.74 -5.57 -24.76
CA VAL A 219 7.08 -6.18 -25.92
C VAL A 219 8.11 -7.02 -26.66
N GLN A 220 7.79 -8.28 -26.94
CA GLN A 220 8.63 -9.16 -27.77
C GLN A 220 8.43 -8.85 -29.27
N ASP A 221 9.34 -9.33 -30.13
CA ASP A 221 9.24 -9.19 -31.60
C ASP A 221 7.92 -9.72 -32.18
N SER A 222 7.25 -10.64 -31.47
CA SER A 222 5.95 -11.22 -31.78
C SER A 222 4.73 -10.34 -31.37
N GLY A 223 4.95 -9.19 -30.74
CA GLY A 223 3.88 -8.32 -30.22
C GLY A 223 3.25 -8.77 -28.88
N THR A 224 3.75 -9.85 -28.29
CA THR A 224 3.31 -10.35 -26.98
C THR A 224 3.94 -9.57 -25.84
N PHE A 225 3.18 -9.31 -24.78
CA PHE A 225 3.68 -8.60 -23.60
C PHE A 225 4.38 -9.53 -22.62
N ASN A 226 5.53 -9.08 -22.12
CA ASN A 226 6.14 -9.56 -20.90
C ASN A 226 5.95 -8.51 -19.81
N ILE A 227 5.51 -8.95 -18.64
CA ILE A 227 5.22 -8.09 -17.50
C ILE A 227 6.06 -8.55 -16.33
N SER A 228 6.85 -7.64 -15.75
CA SER A 228 7.70 -7.89 -14.61
C SER A 228 7.45 -6.91 -13.47
N LEU A 229 7.64 -7.38 -12.23
CA LEU A 229 7.73 -6.53 -11.05
C LEU A 229 9.07 -5.79 -11.03
N GLY A 230 9.19 -4.74 -10.21
CA GLY A 230 10.42 -3.96 -10.06
C GLY A 230 11.64 -4.73 -9.52
N ASN A 231 11.45 -5.93 -8.96
CA ASN A 231 12.55 -6.84 -8.58
C ASN A 231 13.01 -7.76 -9.72
N GLY A 232 12.43 -7.64 -10.92
CA GLY A 232 12.71 -8.47 -12.08
C GLY A 232 11.87 -9.77 -12.17
N TYR A 233 11.00 -10.05 -11.21
CA TYR A 233 10.13 -11.24 -11.28
C TYR A 233 9.10 -11.10 -12.39
N SER A 234 9.06 -12.05 -13.32
CA SER A 234 8.12 -12.04 -14.45
C SER A 234 6.75 -12.60 -14.02
N LEU A 235 5.74 -11.73 -14.00
CA LEU A 235 4.34 -12.10 -13.77
C LEU A 235 3.68 -12.69 -15.02
N VAL A 236 4.04 -12.15 -16.19
CA VAL A 236 3.57 -12.67 -17.48
C VAL A 236 4.76 -12.78 -18.40
N GLN A 237 4.93 -13.95 -19.00
CA GLN A 237 5.92 -14.22 -20.03
C GLN A 237 5.22 -14.79 -21.26
N GLY A 238 4.93 -13.93 -22.24
CA GLY A 238 4.12 -14.29 -23.39
C GLY A 238 2.75 -14.83 -22.97
N SER A 239 2.49 -16.10 -23.26
CA SER A 239 1.23 -16.79 -22.93
C SER A 239 1.22 -17.50 -21.56
N LYS A 240 2.29 -17.36 -20.76
CA LYS A 240 2.36 -17.95 -19.41
C LYS A 240 2.20 -16.88 -18.34
N ALA A 241 1.37 -17.16 -17.34
CA ALA A 241 1.24 -16.35 -16.13
C ALA A 241 1.89 -17.05 -14.94
N SER A 242 2.80 -16.35 -14.27
CA SER A 242 3.38 -16.76 -12.99
C SER A 242 2.47 -16.30 -11.85
N GLN A 243 2.61 -16.92 -10.68
CA GLN A 243 1.78 -16.62 -9.52
C GLN A 243 2.59 -15.92 -8.42
N LEU A 244 1.90 -15.06 -7.67
CA LEU A 244 2.31 -14.59 -6.36
C LEU A 244 1.50 -15.32 -5.29
N ALA A 245 2.03 -15.35 -4.07
CA ALA A 245 1.36 -15.89 -2.90
C ALA A 245 1.38 -14.89 -1.75
N ALA A 246 0.25 -14.75 -1.05
CA ALA A 246 0.20 -14.06 0.23
C ALA A 246 0.57 -15.08 1.32
N VAL A 247 1.69 -14.85 2.00
CA VAL A 247 2.26 -15.78 2.99
C VAL A 247 2.52 -15.07 4.32
N LYS A 248 2.65 -15.84 5.40
CA LYS A 248 3.15 -15.28 6.66
C LYS A 248 4.60 -14.83 6.49
N SER A 249 4.97 -13.65 6.97
CA SER A 249 6.35 -13.19 6.90
C SER A 249 7.26 -14.09 7.73
N SER A 250 8.47 -14.33 7.23
CA SER A 250 9.47 -15.08 7.98
C SER A 250 9.90 -14.36 9.26
N ALA A 251 9.83 -13.03 9.30
CA ALA A 251 10.26 -12.23 10.46
C ALA A 251 9.14 -12.00 11.49
N ASP A 252 7.88 -12.11 11.07
CA ASP A 252 6.70 -11.90 11.91
C ASP A 252 5.50 -12.73 11.42
N PRO A 253 5.19 -13.86 12.08
CA PRO A 253 4.09 -14.74 11.67
C PRO A 253 2.70 -14.12 11.74
N ALA A 254 2.54 -12.99 12.44
CA ALA A 254 1.27 -12.26 12.49
C ALA A 254 1.06 -11.35 11.28
N ARG A 255 2.09 -11.15 10.43
CA ARG A 255 2.01 -10.33 9.22
C ARG A 255 1.90 -11.18 7.97
N THR A 256 1.00 -10.76 7.08
CA THR A 256 0.97 -11.21 5.71
C THR A 256 1.97 -10.40 4.88
N THR A 257 2.77 -11.08 4.09
CA THR A 257 3.68 -10.50 3.10
C THR A 257 3.52 -11.24 1.77
N ILE A 258 4.30 -10.86 0.77
CA ILE A 258 4.18 -11.35 -0.59
C ILE A 258 5.36 -12.28 -0.90
N ALA A 259 5.08 -13.40 -1.55
CA ALA A 259 6.06 -14.32 -2.09
C ALA A 259 5.81 -14.53 -3.59
N TYR A 260 6.86 -14.84 -4.33
CA TYR A 260 6.69 -15.47 -5.64
C TYR A 260 6.67 -17.00 -5.49
N VAL A 261 6.02 -17.68 -6.42
CA VAL A 261 5.91 -19.14 -6.43
C VAL A 261 6.95 -19.71 -7.39
N ASP A 262 7.93 -20.44 -6.84
CA ASP A 262 8.91 -21.20 -7.60
C ASP A 262 8.47 -22.67 -7.70
N ASP A 263 8.63 -23.27 -8.88
CA ASP A 263 8.17 -24.64 -9.17
C ASP A 263 8.89 -25.71 -8.33
N VAL A 264 10.11 -25.42 -7.83
CA VAL A 264 10.93 -26.38 -7.08
C VAL A 264 11.00 -25.97 -5.60
N ALA A 265 11.29 -24.71 -5.32
CA ALA A 265 11.53 -24.19 -3.97
C ALA A 265 10.24 -23.75 -3.25
N GLY A 266 9.10 -23.72 -3.95
CA GLY A 266 7.82 -23.26 -3.41
C GLY A 266 7.77 -21.74 -3.22
N ASN A 267 7.15 -21.28 -2.14
CA ASN A 267 6.94 -19.85 -1.93
C ASN A 267 8.22 -19.14 -1.44
N ILE A 268 8.75 -18.22 -2.23
CA ILE A 268 9.90 -17.39 -1.86
C ILE A 268 9.45 -15.96 -1.56
N GLU A 269 9.56 -15.58 -0.28
CA GLU A 269 9.21 -14.23 0.21
C GLU A 269 9.98 -13.12 -0.51
N ILE A 270 9.25 -12.13 -0.99
CA ILE A 270 9.77 -10.90 -1.62
C ILE A 270 9.97 -9.86 -0.51
N PRO A 271 11.18 -9.32 -0.33
CA PRO A 271 11.38 -8.22 0.59
C PRO A 271 10.51 -7.01 0.22
N GLU A 272 9.73 -6.51 1.18
CA GLU A 272 8.72 -5.45 0.97
C GLU A 272 9.31 -4.16 0.39
N LYS A 273 10.61 -3.90 0.60
CA LYS A 273 11.34 -2.77 0.00
C LYS A 273 11.36 -2.77 -1.54
N PHE A 274 11.03 -3.89 -2.18
CA PHE A 274 10.93 -3.98 -3.64
C PHE A 274 9.50 -3.74 -4.16
N ILE A 275 8.52 -3.59 -3.25
CA ILE A 275 7.11 -3.34 -3.58
C ILE A 275 6.74 -1.97 -3.00
N THR A 276 7.14 -0.91 -3.72
CA THR A 276 7.03 0.48 -3.24
C THR A 276 5.96 1.30 -3.96
N THR A 277 5.30 0.73 -4.97
CA THR A 277 4.32 1.41 -5.81
C THR A 277 3.01 0.63 -5.90
N GLY A 278 1.96 1.29 -6.42
CA GLY A 278 0.61 0.75 -6.44
C GLY A 278 -0.04 0.76 -5.06
N SER A 279 -1.33 0.41 -5.00
CA SER A 279 -2.06 0.31 -3.74
C SER A 279 -1.42 -0.68 -2.76
N LEU A 280 -0.81 -1.77 -3.26
CA LEU A 280 -0.08 -2.73 -2.46
C LEU A 280 1.14 -2.08 -1.78
N GLY A 281 1.96 -1.34 -2.52
CA GLY A 281 3.08 -0.59 -1.93
C GLY A 281 2.61 0.48 -0.94
N GLY A 282 1.46 1.11 -1.19
CA GLY A 282 0.80 2.02 -0.25
C GLY A 282 0.42 1.36 1.08
N LEU A 283 -0.16 0.15 1.05
CA LEU A 283 -0.50 -0.65 2.23
C LEU A 283 0.74 -1.04 3.04
N LEU A 284 1.79 -1.51 2.36
CA LEU A 284 3.04 -1.90 3.01
C LEU A 284 3.75 -0.70 3.66
N SER A 285 3.76 0.44 2.97
CA SER A 285 4.32 1.68 3.49
C SER A 285 3.54 2.19 4.70
N PHE A 286 2.21 2.20 4.63
CA PHE A 286 1.35 2.55 5.75
C PHE A 286 1.65 1.68 6.99
N ARG A 287 1.68 0.35 6.81
CA ARG A 287 1.95 -0.58 7.92
C ARG A 287 3.31 -0.31 8.57
N ASN A 288 4.36 -0.27 7.77
CA ASN A 288 5.74 -0.26 8.26
C ASN A 288 6.23 1.13 8.71
N GLU A 289 5.68 2.21 8.15
CA GLU A 289 6.15 3.58 8.43
C GLU A 289 5.21 4.38 9.32
N ASP A 290 3.91 4.05 9.34
CA ASP A 290 2.91 4.84 10.03
C ASP A 290 2.26 4.05 11.18
N LEU A 291 1.59 2.93 10.87
CA LEU A 291 0.83 2.15 11.84
C LEU A 291 1.73 1.58 12.95
N ASP A 292 2.86 0.99 12.60
CA ASP A 292 3.80 0.43 13.57
C ASP A 292 4.35 1.50 14.52
N LYS A 293 4.67 2.69 13.99
CA LYS A 293 5.16 3.80 14.81
C LYS A 293 4.07 4.32 15.75
N ALA A 294 2.82 4.42 15.27
CA ALA A 294 1.70 4.84 16.09
C ALA A 294 1.46 3.85 17.24
N ARG A 295 1.42 2.54 16.94
CA ARG A 295 1.27 1.47 17.94
C ARG A 295 2.40 1.46 18.95
N ASN A 296 3.65 1.55 18.49
CA ASN A 296 4.81 1.56 19.38
C ASN A 296 4.86 2.81 20.25
N SER A 297 4.47 3.99 19.73
CA SER A 297 4.42 5.22 20.52
C SER A 297 3.34 5.15 21.60
N LEU A 298 2.14 4.64 21.25
CA LEU A 298 1.05 4.45 22.20
C LEU A 298 1.44 3.46 23.31
N ASN A 299 2.02 2.31 22.95
CA ASN A 299 2.42 1.30 23.92
C ASN A 299 3.65 1.72 24.76
N GLN A 300 4.59 2.50 24.20
CA GLN A 300 5.70 3.09 24.96
C GLN A 300 5.17 4.02 26.04
N MET A 301 4.17 4.85 25.72
CA MET A 301 3.55 5.74 26.69
C MET A 301 2.84 4.95 27.80
N ALA A 302 2.10 3.89 27.45
CA ALA A 302 1.46 3.01 28.43
C ALA A 302 2.48 2.32 29.34
N LEU A 303 3.62 1.85 28.80
CA LEU A 303 4.69 1.22 29.57
C LEU A 303 5.28 2.21 30.57
N ALA A 304 5.70 3.39 30.09
CA ALA A 304 6.30 4.41 30.93
C ALA A 304 5.31 4.89 32.01
N PHE A 305 4.02 5.00 31.68
CA PHE A 305 2.98 5.34 32.66
C PHE A 305 2.82 4.26 33.72
N ALA A 306 2.55 3.02 33.32
CA ALA A 306 2.29 1.93 34.23
C ALA A 306 3.49 1.65 35.14
N ASP A 307 4.70 1.62 34.57
CA ASP A 307 5.92 1.34 35.32
C ASP A 307 6.32 2.48 36.27
N ALA A 308 6.21 3.74 35.84
CA ALA A 308 6.49 4.88 36.73
C ALA A 308 5.49 4.95 37.89
N MET A 309 4.21 4.71 37.61
CA MET A 309 3.17 4.65 38.64
C MET A 309 3.39 3.48 39.60
N ASN A 310 3.71 2.30 39.09
CA ASN A 310 4.05 1.13 39.92
C ASN A 310 5.25 1.39 40.81
N THR A 311 6.35 1.87 40.24
CA THR A 311 7.59 2.16 40.97
C THR A 311 7.32 3.13 42.13
N GLN A 312 6.53 4.17 41.90
CA GLN A 312 6.21 5.14 42.94
C GLN A 312 5.16 4.61 43.94
N HIS A 313 4.22 3.78 43.50
CA HIS A 313 3.22 3.17 44.38
C HIS A 313 3.84 2.13 45.33
N GLU A 314 4.75 1.30 44.82
CA GLU A 314 5.51 0.32 45.61
C GLU A 314 6.45 0.97 46.64
N ALA A 315 6.83 2.23 46.43
CA ALA A 315 7.62 3.00 47.39
C ALA A 315 6.78 3.61 48.55
N GLY A 316 5.45 3.45 48.52
CA GLY A 316 4.54 3.98 49.52
C GLY A 316 3.95 2.91 50.45
N PHE A 317 3.04 3.35 51.31
CA PHE A 317 2.27 2.50 52.21
C PHE A 317 0.78 2.76 52.06
N ASP A 318 -0.01 1.69 52.13
CA ASP A 318 -1.47 1.68 51.98
C ASP A 318 -2.20 2.17 53.23
N ALA A 319 -3.54 2.23 53.21
CA ALA A 319 -4.34 2.71 54.34
C ALA A 319 -4.17 1.84 55.60
N ASN A 320 -3.83 0.56 55.42
CA ASN A 320 -3.59 -0.39 56.52
C ASN A 320 -2.15 -0.34 57.03
N GLY A 321 -1.27 0.47 56.42
CA GLY A 321 0.15 0.55 56.75
C GLY A 321 1.00 -0.56 56.12
N ASP A 322 0.45 -1.35 55.19
CA ASP A 322 1.19 -2.33 54.42
C ASP A 322 1.97 -1.65 53.29
N ALA A 323 3.09 -2.24 52.87
CA ALA A 323 3.84 -1.74 51.72
C ALA A 323 3.01 -1.82 50.44
N GLY A 324 3.10 -0.79 49.60
CA GLY A 324 2.39 -0.73 48.32
C GLY A 324 2.83 -1.85 47.37
N GLY A 325 1.87 -2.38 46.62
CA GLY A 325 2.13 -3.31 45.51
C GLY A 325 2.09 -2.63 44.15
N LYS A 326 2.06 -3.41 43.07
CA LYS A 326 1.79 -2.90 41.73
C LYS A 326 0.39 -2.29 41.66
N LEU A 327 0.29 -1.11 41.03
CA LEU A 327 -0.98 -0.48 40.70
C LEU A 327 -1.53 -1.00 39.36
N PHE A 328 -0.65 -1.27 38.40
CA PHE A 328 -0.98 -1.75 37.06
C PHE A 328 -0.20 -3.01 36.73
N ASN A 329 -0.87 -3.97 36.10
CA ASN A 329 -0.22 -5.03 35.33
C ASN A 329 -0.02 -4.55 33.89
N PHE A 330 0.97 -5.08 33.18
CA PHE A 330 1.22 -4.82 31.77
C PHE A 330 2.05 -5.94 31.12
N GLY A 331 2.00 -6.04 29.81
CA GLY A 331 2.71 -7.09 29.06
C GLY A 331 4.22 -6.88 28.96
N SER A 332 4.96 -7.98 28.87
CA SER A 332 6.41 -7.99 28.65
C SER A 332 6.79 -7.90 27.17
N PRO A 333 8.07 -7.59 26.85
CA PRO A 333 8.59 -7.68 25.49
C PRO A 333 8.31 -9.02 24.82
N ALA A 334 8.07 -9.00 23.50
CA ALA A 334 7.99 -10.19 22.68
C ALA A 334 9.25 -10.31 21.80
N VAL A 335 9.72 -11.53 21.61
CA VAL A 335 10.82 -11.82 20.68
C VAL A 335 10.34 -12.85 19.67
N LEU A 336 10.49 -12.51 18.39
CA LEU A 336 10.11 -13.37 17.28
C LEU A 336 11.39 -13.89 16.60
N SER A 337 11.54 -15.22 16.54
CA SER A 337 12.62 -15.84 15.76
C SER A 337 12.24 -15.84 14.28
N ASN A 338 13.17 -15.44 13.41
CA ASN A 338 12.93 -15.55 11.98
C ASN A 338 12.87 -17.03 11.57
N SER A 339 11.87 -17.41 10.78
CA SER A 339 11.67 -18.81 10.36
C SER A 339 12.78 -19.34 9.43
N LYS A 340 13.65 -18.46 8.91
CA LYS A 340 14.82 -18.81 8.10
C LYS A 340 16.10 -18.96 8.91
N ASN A 341 16.03 -18.84 10.24
CA ASN A 341 17.19 -19.07 11.10
C ASN A 341 17.65 -20.53 11.00
N GLY A 342 18.96 -20.73 10.91
CA GLY A 342 19.57 -22.06 10.87
C GLY A 342 20.24 -22.47 12.18
N GLY A 343 20.49 -21.52 13.09
CA GLY A 343 21.09 -21.77 14.40
C GLY A 343 20.08 -22.23 15.45
N SER A 344 20.61 -22.53 16.64
CA SER A 344 19.85 -22.93 17.84
C SER A 344 19.69 -21.79 18.85
N ALA A 345 20.03 -20.56 18.45
CA ALA A 345 19.99 -19.42 19.34
C ALA A 345 18.57 -19.13 19.83
N VAL A 346 18.43 -18.86 21.13
CA VAL A 346 17.20 -18.41 21.77
C VAL A 346 17.44 -17.02 22.31
N VAL A 347 16.55 -16.10 21.93
CA VAL A 347 16.63 -14.70 22.33
C VAL A 347 15.43 -14.35 23.21
N THR A 348 15.71 -13.76 24.36
CA THR A 348 14.69 -13.22 25.27
C THR A 348 14.96 -11.75 25.54
N ALA A 349 13.91 -11.00 25.89
CA ALA A 349 14.04 -9.58 26.17
C ALA A 349 13.28 -9.20 27.44
N SER A 350 13.88 -8.33 28.24
CA SER A 350 13.26 -7.72 29.41
C SER A 350 13.50 -6.22 29.44
N VAL A 351 12.59 -5.47 30.04
CA VAL A 351 12.77 -4.04 30.30
C VAL A 351 13.59 -3.88 31.57
N THR A 352 14.68 -3.12 31.51
CA THR A 352 15.51 -2.76 32.67
C THR A 352 15.30 -1.33 33.12
N ASP A 353 14.97 -0.43 32.18
CA ASP A 353 14.59 0.96 32.48
C ASP A 353 13.51 1.42 31.49
N SER A 354 12.26 1.44 31.96
CA SER A 354 11.11 1.86 31.15
C SER A 354 11.24 3.29 30.61
N LYS A 355 12.01 4.15 31.29
CA LYS A 355 12.18 5.54 30.87
C LYS A 355 13.03 5.65 29.61
N GLN A 356 13.93 4.69 29.36
CA GLN A 356 14.83 4.69 28.21
C GLN A 356 14.29 3.89 27.02
N VAL A 357 13.26 3.06 27.23
CA VAL A 357 12.61 2.27 26.17
C VAL A 357 12.11 3.20 25.07
N GLN A 358 12.49 2.91 23.82
CA GLN A 358 12.09 3.67 22.63
C GLN A 358 10.83 3.09 21.95
N ALA A 359 10.10 3.94 21.24
CA ALA A 359 8.95 3.54 20.40
C ALA A 359 9.39 2.91 19.06
N THR A 360 10.07 1.77 19.12
CA THR A 360 10.52 1.02 17.94
C THR A 360 10.59 -0.48 18.22
N ASP A 361 10.44 -1.28 17.17
CA ASP A 361 10.89 -2.66 17.19
C ASP A 361 12.37 -2.70 16.81
N TYR A 362 13.05 -3.80 17.12
CA TYR A 362 14.45 -4.01 16.80
C TYR A 362 14.60 -5.29 16.00
N LYS A 363 15.28 -5.19 14.85
CA LYS A 363 15.79 -6.35 14.15
C LYS A 363 17.21 -6.61 14.64
N LEU A 364 17.41 -7.73 15.31
CA LEU A 364 18.72 -8.25 15.65
C LEU A 364 19.15 -9.20 14.53
N GLN A 365 20.38 -9.08 14.05
CA GLN A 365 20.96 -10.00 13.07
C GLN A 365 22.40 -10.34 13.45
N PHE A 366 22.71 -11.62 13.51
CA PHE A 366 24.06 -12.10 13.80
C PHE A 366 24.94 -11.99 12.55
N ASN A 367 26.07 -11.29 12.65
CA ASN A 367 27.00 -11.09 11.54
C ASN A 367 28.13 -12.15 11.48
N GLY A 368 28.13 -13.11 12.40
CA GLY A 368 29.17 -14.14 12.54
C GLY A 368 30.07 -13.93 13.77
N THR A 369 30.06 -12.74 14.36
CA THR A 369 30.82 -12.43 15.58
C THR A 369 29.95 -11.64 16.56
N ASP A 370 29.30 -10.60 16.07
CA ASP A 370 28.49 -9.66 16.84
C ASP A 370 27.04 -9.61 16.32
N TRP A 371 26.21 -8.87 17.06
CA TRP A 371 24.83 -8.60 16.71
C TRP A 371 24.67 -7.20 16.15
N THR A 372 24.20 -7.10 14.92
CA THR A 372 23.72 -5.85 14.35
C THR A 372 22.29 -5.63 14.80
N VAL A 373 22.05 -4.56 15.56
CA VAL A 373 20.74 -4.13 16.03
C VAL A 373 20.27 -2.97 15.16
N THR A 374 19.13 -3.15 14.48
CA THR A 374 18.51 -2.13 13.62
C THR A 374 17.16 -1.73 14.20
N ARG A 375 16.98 -0.43 14.49
CA ARG A 375 15.67 0.13 14.86
C ARG A 375 14.75 0.18 13.64
N THR A 376 13.54 -0.33 13.75
CA THR A 376 12.59 -0.34 12.63
C THR A 376 11.99 1.03 12.34
N SER A 377 11.91 1.93 13.33
CA SER A 377 11.28 3.26 13.20
C SER A 377 12.09 4.24 12.34
N ASP A 378 13.41 4.32 12.55
CA ASP A 378 14.32 5.28 11.91
C ASP A 378 15.41 4.61 11.04
N LYS A 379 15.46 3.28 11.02
CA LYS A 379 16.43 2.45 10.30
C LYS A 379 17.89 2.63 10.77
N THR A 380 18.11 3.31 11.90
CA THR A 380 19.44 3.42 12.51
C THR A 380 19.92 2.04 12.97
N SER A 381 21.21 1.77 12.81
CA SER A 381 21.81 0.49 13.19
C SER A 381 23.09 0.69 13.98
N PHE A 382 23.33 -0.18 14.93
CA PHE A 382 24.55 -0.25 15.72
C PHE A 382 24.92 -1.72 15.96
N THR A 383 26.20 -1.99 16.20
CA THR A 383 26.72 -3.35 16.42
C THR A 383 27.12 -3.51 17.88
N MET A 384 26.82 -4.68 18.45
CA MET A 384 27.12 -5.00 19.84
C MET A 384 27.57 -6.45 20.00
N SER A 385 28.56 -6.66 20.86
CA SER A 385 28.93 -7.98 21.34
C SER A 385 28.16 -8.30 22.62
N PRO A 386 27.68 -9.54 22.81
CA PRO A 386 27.07 -9.94 24.08
C PRO A 386 28.12 -9.94 25.19
N ASP A 387 27.70 -9.62 26.41
CA ASP A 387 28.54 -9.77 27.60
C ASP A 387 28.84 -11.26 27.92
N ALA A 388 29.59 -11.51 28.99
CA ALA A 388 29.94 -12.88 29.42
C ALA A 388 28.71 -13.76 29.75
N SER A 389 27.55 -13.17 30.02
CA SER A 389 26.28 -13.85 30.29
C SER A 389 25.35 -13.90 29.08
N GLY A 390 25.80 -13.44 27.90
CA GLY A 390 24.98 -13.42 26.68
C GLY A 390 24.08 -12.20 26.53
N ASN A 391 24.26 -11.16 27.35
CA ASN A 391 23.37 -9.99 27.35
C ASN A 391 23.81 -8.89 26.39
N LEU A 392 22.81 -8.28 25.74
CA LEU A 392 22.92 -7.05 24.95
C LEU A 392 22.03 -5.99 25.62
N SER A 393 22.65 -4.95 26.20
CA SER A 393 21.92 -3.89 26.90
C SER A 393 21.91 -2.57 26.11
N PHE A 394 20.73 -2.12 25.70
CA PHE A 394 20.55 -0.89 24.94
C PHE A 394 19.13 -0.35 25.14
N ASP A 395 18.94 0.97 25.01
CA ASP A 395 17.62 1.63 25.03
C ASP A 395 16.69 1.15 26.16
N GLY A 396 17.23 0.95 27.38
CA GLY A 396 16.44 0.49 28.53
C GLY A 396 16.01 -0.99 28.50
N LEU A 397 16.56 -1.77 27.57
CA LEU A 397 16.31 -3.20 27.40
C LEU A 397 17.54 -4.01 27.76
N ASN A 398 17.29 -5.21 28.27
CA ASN A 398 18.25 -6.29 28.30
C ASN A 398 17.77 -7.41 27.37
N VAL A 399 18.54 -7.69 26.32
CA VAL A 399 18.26 -8.78 25.39
C VAL A 399 19.29 -9.88 25.63
N ASN A 400 18.84 -11.01 26.18
CA ASN A 400 19.71 -12.15 26.42
C ASN A 400 19.67 -13.10 25.21
N VAL A 401 20.85 -13.47 24.74
CA VAL A 401 21.07 -14.44 23.68
C VAL A 401 21.75 -15.67 24.29
N SER A 402 21.13 -16.82 24.10
CA SER A 402 21.67 -18.12 24.49
C SER A 402 21.72 -19.07 23.30
N GLY A 403 22.49 -20.15 23.38
CA GLY A 403 22.67 -21.10 22.28
C GLY A 403 23.65 -20.60 21.21
N THR A 404 23.66 -21.25 20.03
CA THR A 404 24.58 -20.91 18.93
C THR A 404 23.81 -20.29 17.76
N ALA A 405 24.17 -19.08 17.37
CA ALA A 405 23.63 -18.40 16.20
C ALA A 405 24.48 -18.67 14.96
N ASN A 406 23.84 -18.90 13.82
CA ASN A 406 24.50 -18.95 12.52
C ASN A 406 24.51 -17.56 11.88
N THR A 407 25.49 -17.29 11.01
CA THR A 407 25.55 -16.01 10.29
C THR A 407 24.22 -15.77 9.54
N LYS A 408 23.69 -14.54 9.67
CA LYS A 408 22.39 -14.07 9.16
C LYS A 408 21.16 -14.49 9.95
N ASP A 409 21.28 -15.30 11.00
CA ASP A 409 20.18 -15.53 11.94
C ASP A 409 19.66 -14.19 12.46
N SER A 410 18.35 -14.04 12.53
CA SER A 410 17.70 -12.79 12.86
C SER A 410 16.50 -12.98 13.78
N PHE A 411 16.32 -12.02 14.68
CA PHE A 411 15.23 -11.98 15.65
C PHE A 411 14.61 -10.58 15.64
N THR A 412 13.28 -10.51 15.78
CA THR A 412 12.55 -9.25 15.93
C THR A 412 12.16 -9.09 17.39
N VAL A 413 12.75 -8.11 18.08
CA VAL A 413 12.40 -7.76 19.46
C VAL A 413 11.37 -6.63 19.41
N LYS A 414 10.19 -6.89 19.97
CA LYS A 414 9.09 -5.94 20.11
C LYS A 414 8.95 -5.57 21.58
N PRO A 415 9.58 -4.48 22.04
CA PRO A 415 9.68 -4.16 23.46
C PRO A 415 8.33 -3.81 24.09
N VAL A 416 7.46 -3.18 23.30
CA VAL A 416 6.24 -2.56 23.82
C VAL A 416 4.95 -3.15 23.24
N SER A 417 5.02 -4.00 22.20
CA SER A 417 3.84 -4.40 21.43
C SER A 417 2.74 -5.13 22.23
N ASN A 418 3.05 -5.67 23.40
CA ASN A 418 2.09 -6.40 24.25
C ASN A 418 1.72 -5.64 25.54
N VAL A 419 2.27 -4.44 25.75
CA VAL A 419 2.10 -3.68 26.99
C VAL A 419 0.61 -3.44 27.26
N ILE A 420 -0.09 -2.80 26.31
CA ILE A 420 -1.51 -2.44 26.47
C ILE A 420 -2.41 -3.67 26.44
N MET A 421 -2.10 -4.67 25.61
CA MET A 421 -2.88 -5.90 25.47
C MET A 421 -3.12 -6.56 26.84
N ASN A 422 -2.06 -6.64 27.64
CA ASN A 422 -2.08 -7.24 28.97
C ASN A 422 -2.06 -6.19 30.08
N MET A 423 -2.54 -4.97 29.80
CA MET A 423 -2.61 -3.90 30.80
C MET A 423 -3.90 -4.01 31.62
N ASP A 424 -3.82 -3.99 32.93
CA ASP A 424 -4.99 -3.99 33.81
C ASP A 424 -4.66 -3.32 35.16
N LEU A 425 -5.70 -2.94 35.89
CA LEU A 425 -5.56 -2.43 37.24
C LEU A 425 -5.32 -3.62 38.18
N ALA A 426 -4.18 -3.65 38.85
CA ALA A 426 -3.77 -4.78 39.68
C ALA A 426 -4.47 -4.80 41.06
N ILE A 427 -5.06 -3.69 41.47
CA ILE A 427 -5.80 -3.57 42.73
C ILE A 427 -7.26 -3.20 42.47
N SER A 428 -8.18 -3.81 43.23
CA SER A 428 -9.60 -3.47 43.21
C SER A 428 -10.09 -2.87 44.52
N ASP A 429 -9.32 -3.03 45.59
CA ASP A 429 -9.60 -2.50 46.92
C ASP A 429 -8.99 -1.10 47.06
N GLU A 430 -9.81 -0.14 47.45
CA GLU A 430 -9.44 1.27 47.61
C GLU A 430 -8.39 1.47 48.72
N SER A 431 -8.43 0.63 49.76
CA SER A 431 -7.53 0.70 50.91
C SER A 431 -6.09 0.37 50.51
N LYS A 432 -5.89 -0.34 49.39
CA LYS A 432 -4.59 -0.72 48.83
C LYS A 432 -3.88 0.41 48.08
N LEU A 433 -4.48 1.59 47.93
CA LEU A 433 -3.80 2.76 47.39
C LEU A 433 -2.73 3.28 48.36
N ALA A 434 -1.47 3.19 47.93
CA ALA A 434 -0.30 3.53 48.73
C ALA A 434 -0.01 5.04 48.75
N MET A 435 -0.79 5.78 49.56
CA MET A 435 -0.71 7.25 49.64
C MET A 435 0.36 7.76 50.62
N ALA A 436 0.68 6.96 51.64
CA ALA A 436 1.60 7.33 52.71
C ALA A 436 3.07 7.07 52.31
N SER A 437 4.00 7.85 52.88
CA SER A 437 5.44 7.74 52.57
C SER A 437 6.24 6.98 53.63
N VAL A 438 5.64 6.72 54.79
CA VAL A 438 6.25 5.99 55.90
C VAL A 438 5.28 4.94 56.42
N GLN A 439 5.81 3.83 56.90
CA GLN A 439 5.03 2.77 57.52
C GLN A 439 4.26 3.32 58.73
N ASN A 440 2.98 3.00 58.85
CA ASN A 440 2.08 3.52 59.90
C ASN A 440 1.99 5.06 59.93
N GLY A 441 2.19 5.74 58.80
CA GLY A 441 2.04 7.19 58.68
C GLY A 441 0.60 7.71 58.89
N GLY A 442 -0.37 6.80 59.00
CA GLY A 442 -1.80 7.10 59.08
C GLY A 442 -2.42 7.34 57.70
N GLU A 443 -3.74 7.18 57.60
CA GLU A 443 -4.49 7.32 56.34
C GLU A 443 -4.41 8.73 55.75
N SER A 444 -4.07 9.73 56.57
CA SER A 444 -3.93 11.13 56.16
C SER A 444 -2.55 11.49 55.57
N ASP A 445 -1.53 10.62 55.68
CA ASP A 445 -0.24 10.86 55.01
C ASP A 445 -0.42 10.71 53.50
N ASN A 446 -0.21 11.82 52.79
CA ASN A 446 -0.41 11.94 51.36
C ASN A 446 0.91 12.15 50.58
N ARG A 447 2.07 12.07 51.25
CA ARG A 447 3.36 12.43 50.65
C ARG A 447 3.76 11.52 49.49
N ASN A 448 3.37 10.24 49.51
CA ASN A 448 3.57 9.36 48.35
C ASN A 448 2.57 9.66 47.24
N GLY A 449 1.33 9.98 47.60
CA GLY A 449 0.32 10.51 46.69
C GLY A 449 0.78 11.73 45.92
N GLN A 450 1.42 12.70 46.59
CA GLN A 450 1.99 13.86 45.93
C GLN A 450 3.08 13.48 44.92
N LYS A 451 3.94 12.50 45.24
CA LYS A 451 4.95 12.00 44.29
C LYS A 451 4.31 11.29 43.09
N LEU A 452 3.23 10.55 43.30
CA LEU A 452 2.44 9.96 42.20
C LEU A 452 1.84 11.06 41.31
N LEU A 453 1.32 12.14 41.90
CA LEU A 453 0.80 13.29 41.16
C LEU A 453 1.90 14.03 40.38
N ASP A 454 3.09 14.18 40.97
CA ASP A 454 4.24 14.85 40.35
C ASP A 454 4.72 14.14 39.07
N LEU A 455 4.45 12.83 38.92
CA LEU A 455 4.72 12.08 37.68
C LEU A 455 4.00 12.67 36.47
N GLN A 456 2.89 13.38 36.64
CA GLN A 456 2.21 14.10 35.56
C GLN A 456 3.16 15.04 34.81
N ASN A 457 4.07 15.67 35.54
CA ASN A 457 5.05 16.62 35.03
C ASN A 457 6.44 15.97 34.82
N GLY A 458 6.58 14.69 35.16
CA GLY A 458 7.82 13.93 35.03
C GLY A 458 8.11 13.57 33.57
N LYS A 459 9.36 13.78 33.14
CA LYS A 459 9.84 13.42 31.79
C LYS A 459 10.24 11.94 31.73
N VAL A 460 9.27 11.05 31.89
CA VAL A 460 9.50 9.60 32.01
C VAL A 460 9.29 8.85 30.70
N VAL A 461 8.71 9.46 29.66
CA VAL A 461 8.52 8.79 28.37
C VAL A 461 9.74 9.06 27.48
N GLY A 462 10.50 8.01 27.15
CA GLY A 462 11.73 8.11 26.35
C GLY A 462 12.80 9.03 26.96
N GLY A 463 12.72 9.28 28.27
CA GLY A 463 13.65 10.08 29.06
C GLY A 463 13.52 11.60 28.89
N ASN A 464 12.59 12.08 28.05
CA ASN A 464 12.52 13.50 27.70
C ASN A 464 11.11 14.09 27.54
N LYS A 465 10.05 13.27 27.57
CA LYS A 465 8.65 13.72 27.42
C LYS A 465 7.81 13.39 28.64
N THR A 466 6.88 14.29 28.99
CA THR A 466 5.76 13.94 29.87
C THR A 466 4.75 13.05 29.14
N PHE A 467 3.78 12.49 29.86
CA PHE A 467 2.71 11.71 29.25
C PHE A 467 1.87 12.52 28.26
N ASN A 468 1.56 13.78 28.60
CA ASN A 468 0.82 14.69 27.72
C ASN A 468 1.65 15.05 26.48
N ASP A 469 2.95 15.34 26.64
CA ASP A 469 3.84 15.63 25.51
C ASP A 469 3.98 14.44 24.56
N ALA A 470 4.04 13.22 25.10
CA ALA A 470 4.12 11.99 24.33
C ALA A 470 2.85 11.78 23.49
N TYR A 471 1.68 11.90 24.09
CA TYR A 471 0.41 11.79 23.36
C TYR A 471 0.23 12.91 22.33
N ALA A 472 0.51 14.16 22.69
CA ALA A 472 0.44 15.29 21.77
C ALA A 472 1.41 15.11 20.58
N SER A 473 2.62 14.59 20.83
CA SER A 473 3.59 14.26 19.79
C SER A 473 3.09 13.15 18.86
N LEU A 474 2.39 12.14 19.37
CA LEU A 474 1.77 11.09 18.56
C LEU A 474 0.67 11.67 17.65
N VAL A 475 -0.29 12.40 18.23
CA VAL A 475 -1.39 13.04 17.50
C VAL A 475 -0.84 14.00 16.42
N SER A 476 0.16 14.82 16.78
CA SER A 476 0.79 15.76 15.85
C SER A 476 1.52 15.07 14.70
N THR A 477 2.24 13.97 14.97
CA THR A 477 2.95 13.20 13.94
C THR A 477 1.96 12.55 12.98
N VAL A 478 0.87 11.99 13.50
CA VAL A 478 -0.19 11.39 12.68
C VAL A 478 -0.86 12.46 11.83
N GLY A 479 -1.36 13.55 12.42
CA GLY A 479 -2.05 14.61 11.69
C GLY A 479 -1.17 15.31 10.64
N SER A 480 0.10 15.57 10.94
CA SER A 480 1.03 16.14 9.95
C SER A 480 1.33 15.18 8.80
N SER A 481 1.48 13.89 9.09
CA SER A 481 1.65 12.85 8.05
C SER A 481 0.41 12.71 7.19
N THR A 482 -0.79 12.70 7.78
CA THR A 482 -2.08 12.70 7.07
C THR A 482 -2.21 13.90 6.14
N ALA A 483 -1.91 15.11 6.63
CA ALA A 483 -1.97 16.33 5.83
C ALA A 483 -0.99 16.29 4.65
N SER A 484 0.25 15.84 4.88
CA SER A 484 1.26 15.65 3.83
C SER A 484 0.84 14.64 2.77
N LEU A 485 0.30 13.49 3.21
CA LEU A 485 -0.22 12.44 2.32
C LEU A 485 -1.43 12.91 1.52
N LYS A 486 -2.34 13.68 2.14
CA LYS A 486 -3.50 14.28 1.45
C LYS A 486 -3.07 15.19 0.30
N VAL A 487 -2.13 16.09 0.56
CA VAL A 487 -1.59 16.99 -0.47
C VAL A 487 -0.91 16.17 -1.58
N SER A 488 -0.05 15.22 -1.20
CA SER A 488 0.70 14.39 -2.16
C SER A 488 -0.23 13.53 -3.03
N SER A 489 -1.25 12.90 -2.42
CA SER A 489 -2.28 12.13 -3.11
C SER A 489 -3.05 13.02 -4.10
N GLN A 490 -3.54 14.18 -3.66
CA GLN A 490 -4.30 15.08 -4.54
C GLN A 490 -3.44 15.59 -5.70
N THR A 491 -2.18 15.96 -5.44
CA THR A 491 -1.24 16.40 -6.49
C THR A 491 -1.03 15.30 -7.52
N LYS A 492 -0.81 14.05 -7.10
CA LYS A 492 -0.58 12.94 -8.03
C LYS A 492 -1.85 12.51 -8.78
N ALA A 493 -3.02 12.57 -8.15
CA ALA A 493 -4.29 12.37 -8.82
C ALA A 493 -4.55 13.44 -9.90
N ASN A 494 -4.16 14.69 -9.65
CA ASN A 494 -4.26 15.77 -10.64
C ASN A 494 -3.31 15.52 -11.83
N VAL A 495 -2.08 15.05 -11.58
CA VAL A 495 -1.13 14.68 -12.66
C VAL A 495 -1.66 13.52 -13.49
N GLU A 496 -2.19 12.48 -12.85
CA GLU A 496 -2.88 11.37 -13.51
C GLU A 496 -4.01 11.89 -14.41
N THR A 497 -4.88 12.77 -13.88
CA THR A 497 -5.97 13.37 -14.65
C THR A 497 -5.47 14.16 -15.87
N GLN A 498 -4.36 14.89 -15.74
CA GLN A 498 -3.77 15.63 -16.86
C GLN A 498 -3.23 14.68 -17.94
N LEU A 499 -2.57 13.59 -17.54
CA LEU A 499 -2.04 12.60 -18.48
C LEU A 499 -3.16 11.82 -19.18
N ILE A 500 -4.26 11.51 -18.48
CA ILE A 500 -5.47 10.94 -19.11
C ILE A 500 -6.00 11.88 -20.19
N LYS A 501 -6.09 13.20 -19.92
CA LYS A 501 -6.54 14.17 -20.93
C LYS A 501 -5.60 14.27 -22.13
N GLN A 502 -4.29 14.23 -21.91
CA GLN A 502 -3.30 14.22 -22.98
C GLN A 502 -3.41 12.94 -23.83
N GLN A 503 -3.55 11.78 -23.18
CA GLN A 503 -3.79 10.51 -23.85
C GLN A 503 -5.08 10.57 -24.69
N GLN A 504 -6.17 11.10 -24.14
CA GLN A 504 -7.47 11.22 -24.83
C GLN A 504 -7.43 12.15 -26.05
N THR A 505 -6.48 13.09 -26.11
CA THR A 505 -6.31 13.96 -27.29
C THR A 505 -5.72 13.18 -28.48
N ILE A 506 -4.99 12.10 -28.23
CA ILE A 506 -4.37 11.26 -29.27
C ILE A 506 -5.22 10.02 -29.53
N SER A 507 -5.55 9.30 -28.47
CA SER A 507 -6.17 7.97 -28.50
C SER A 507 -7.68 8.00 -28.27
N GLY A 508 -8.25 9.13 -27.84
CA GLY A 508 -9.67 9.25 -27.55
C GLY A 508 -10.52 9.44 -28.81
N VAL A 509 -11.79 9.07 -28.72
CA VAL A 509 -12.77 9.30 -29.80
C VAL A 509 -13.37 10.69 -29.65
N ASN A 510 -13.15 11.56 -30.63
CA ASN A 510 -13.81 12.85 -30.74
C ASN A 510 -15.01 12.73 -31.70
N LEU A 511 -16.23 12.82 -31.17
CA LEU A 511 -17.44 12.63 -31.97
C LEU A 511 -17.56 13.64 -33.13
N ASP A 512 -17.13 14.89 -32.95
CA ASP A 512 -17.19 15.91 -34.00
C ASP A 512 -16.25 15.56 -35.17
N GLU A 513 -15.05 15.09 -34.86
CA GLU A 513 -14.09 14.60 -35.86
C GLU A 513 -14.61 13.34 -36.55
N GLU A 514 -15.18 12.39 -35.80
CA GLU A 514 -15.76 11.18 -36.36
C GLU A 514 -16.98 11.47 -37.25
N TYR A 515 -17.84 12.42 -36.90
CA TYR A 515 -18.94 12.87 -37.77
C TYR A 515 -18.44 13.53 -39.05
N GLY A 516 -17.40 14.37 -38.97
CA GLY A 516 -16.75 14.95 -40.13
C GLY A 516 -16.13 13.89 -41.04
N ASN A 517 -15.44 12.90 -40.44
CA ASN A 517 -14.88 11.76 -41.17
C ASN A 517 -15.97 10.89 -41.80
N LEU A 518 -17.09 10.69 -41.11
CA LEU A 518 -18.25 9.95 -41.63
C LEU A 518 -18.79 10.62 -42.90
N GLN A 519 -19.01 11.94 -42.88
CA GLN A 519 -19.45 12.68 -44.07
C GLN A 519 -18.42 12.62 -45.21
N ARG A 520 -17.12 12.78 -44.88
CA ARG A 520 -16.03 12.70 -45.84
C ARG A 520 -16.01 11.34 -46.54
N TYR A 521 -16.10 10.24 -45.79
CA TYR A 521 -16.08 8.89 -46.36
C TYR A 521 -17.39 8.53 -47.07
N GLN A 522 -18.54 9.08 -46.67
CA GLN A 522 -19.79 8.96 -47.44
C GLN A 522 -19.67 9.64 -48.80
N GLN A 523 -19.15 10.87 -48.85
CA GLN A 523 -18.90 11.58 -50.12
C GLN A 523 -17.88 10.82 -50.98
N TYR A 524 -16.82 10.29 -50.37
CA TYR A 524 -15.83 9.47 -51.06
C TYR A 524 -16.45 8.20 -51.66
N TYR A 525 -17.33 7.51 -50.92
CA TYR A 525 -18.07 6.35 -51.41
C TYR A 525 -18.97 6.73 -52.60
N LEU A 526 -19.77 7.79 -52.48
CA LEU A 526 -20.69 8.25 -53.52
C LEU A 526 -19.95 8.68 -54.80
N ALA A 527 -18.80 9.35 -54.66
CA ALA A 527 -17.98 9.76 -55.80
C ALA A 527 -17.47 8.53 -56.60
N ASN A 528 -16.96 7.50 -55.92
CA ASN A 528 -16.52 6.27 -56.60
C ASN A 528 -17.70 5.51 -57.22
N ALA A 529 -18.86 5.46 -56.56
CA ALA A 529 -20.07 4.85 -57.10
C ALA A 529 -20.53 5.56 -58.39
N GLN A 530 -20.46 6.90 -58.44
CA GLN A 530 -20.79 7.67 -59.63
C GLN A 530 -19.82 7.39 -60.79
N VAL A 531 -18.52 7.25 -60.52
CA VAL A 531 -17.53 6.85 -61.54
C VAL A 531 -17.84 5.47 -62.11
N LEU A 532 -18.23 4.50 -61.28
CA LEU A 532 -18.65 3.17 -61.74
C LEU A 532 -19.90 3.25 -62.61
N GLN A 533 -20.90 4.05 -62.22
CA GLN A 533 -22.12 4.24 -62.99
C GLN A 533 -21.82 4.83 -64.37
N THR A 534 -21.01 5.89 -64.45
CA THR A 534 -20.60 6.50 -65.72
C THR A 534 -19.79 5.53 -66.58
N ALA A 535 -18.89 4.75 -65.98
CA ALA A 535 -18.11 3.74 -66.70
C ALA A 535 -19.01 2.64 -67.30
N SER A 536 -20.04 2.19 -66.57
CA SER A 536 -21.04 1.24 -67.08
C SER A 536 -21.80 1.82 -68.26
N THR A 537 -22.30 3.06 -68.16
CA THR A 537 -23.02 3.71 -69.26
C THR A 537 -22.13 3.87 -70.50
N LEU A 538 -20.85 4.22 -70.34
CA LEU A 538 -19.90 4.27 -71.46
C LEU A 538 -19.64 2.90 -72.07
N PHE A 539 -19.57 1.84 -71.26
CA PHE A 539 -19.39 0.47 -71.72
C PHE A 539 -20.59 0.01 -72.56
N ASP A 540 -21.80 0.22 -72.04
CA ASP A 540 -23.06 -0.12 -72.72
C ASP A 540 -23.22 0.67 -74.03
N ALA A 541 -22.84 1.95 -74.03
CA ALA A 541 -22.83 2.77 -75.25
C ALA A 541 -21.87 2.22 -76.31
N ILE A 542 -20.66 1.79 -75.92
CA ILE A 542 -19.67 1.22 -76.86
C ILE A 542 -20.13 -0.14 -77.40
N ILE A 543 -20.77 -0.97 -76.57
CA ILE A 543 -21.29 -2.27 -77.01
C ILE A 543 -22.48 -2.09 -77.96
N ASN A 544 -23.36 -1.11 -77.71
CA ASN A 544 -24.50 -0.81 -78.58
C ASN A 544 -24.11 -0.12 -79.90
N ILE A 545 -22.85 0.29 -80.08
CA ILE A 545 -22.31 0.83 -81.34
C ILE A 545 -21.80 -0.29 -82.27
N ARG A 546 -21.86 -1.56 -81.84
CA ARG A 546 -21.50 -2.72 -82.68
C ARG A 546 -22.70 -3.36 -83.38
#